data_AF-B8MSZ0-F1
#
_entry.id   AF-B8MSZ0-F1
#
_cell.length_a   1.000
_cell.length_b   1.000
_cell.length_c   1.000
_cell.angle_alpha   90.00
_cell.angle_beta   90.00
_cell.angle_gamma   90.00
#
_symmetry.space_group_name_H-M   'P 1'
#
loop_
_entity.id
_entity.type
_entity.pdbx_description
1 polymer ?
#
loop_
_entity_poly.entity_id
_entity_poly.type
_entity_poly.pdbx_seq_one_letter_code
_entity_poly.pdbx_strand_id
1 'polypeptide(L)'
;MGPRRKKAAQLRSGPLNPDPQPRRPLQDLQWLTMPPRMRHIIGRMHYYNQLIACYLAGSIETPHMAIFEDQRNWIQRSLLELPYFDEVVVEPDGPFSRFDHEAVRASLLFYSYLVIFPIPFAYSPYDRLRQLLMGILMDEGAQNLPQPFLLWAVSLGAISEIQILGHLQDSQQCWNDYKSVVQSVMWQDSVLDPFMQRIWLAHILAV
;
A
#
# COMPACT_ATOMS: atom_id res chain seq x y z
N MET A 1 8.60 -22.13 -63.35
CA MET A 1 8.76 -22.18 -61.89
C MET A 1 9.20 -20.80 -61.39
N GLY A 2 8.27 -19.97 -60.89
CA GLY A 2 8.64 -18.93 -59.91
C GLY A 2 8.68 -19.55 -58.50
N PRO A 3 8.89 -18.84 -57.37
CA PRO A 3 9.11 -17.40 -57.10
C PRO A 3 10.40 -17.20 -56.25
N ARG A 4 10.85 -16.05 -55.73
CA ARG A 4 10.30 -15.26 -54.60
C ARG A 4 11.19 -14.03 -54.38
N ARG A 5 10.60 -12.85 -54.48
CA ARG A 5 11.10 -11.59 -53.92
C ARG A 5 11.27 -11.74 -52.40
N LYS A 6 12.47 -11.53 -51.86
CA LYS A 6 12.66 -11.28 -50.43
C LYS A 6 12.31 -9.81 -50.16
N LYS A 7 11.15 -9.57 -49.55
CA LYS A 7 10.81 -8.28 -48.93
C LYS A 7 11.69 -8.11 -47.70
N ALA A 8 12.56 -7.11 -47.70
CA ALA A 8 13.15 -6.58 -46.48
C ALA A 8 12.03 -5.89 -45.68
N ALA A 9 11.70 -6.43 -44.51
CA ALA A 9 10.77 -5.80 -43.59
C ALA A 9 11.48 -4.63 -42.91
N GLN A 10 11.00 -3.42 -43.19
CA GLN A 10 11.33 -2.20 -42.47
C GLN A 10 10.99 -2.38 -40.98
N LEU A 11 12.01 -2.27 -40.13
CA LEU A 11 11.86 -2.04 -38.70
C LEU A 11 11.13 -0.70 -38.53
N ARG A 12 9.85 -0.77 -38.16
CA ARG A 12 9.08 0.40 -37.75
C ARG A 12 9.61 0.84 -36.38
N SER A 13 10.35 1.95 -36.39
CA SER A 13 10.54 2.79 -35.21
C SER A 13 9.20 3.40 -34.82
N GLY A 14 8.47 2.73 -33.93
CA GLY A 14 7.36 3.35 -33.21
C GLY A 14 7.90 4.38 -32.21
N PRO A 15 7.14 5.45 -31.90
CA PRO A 15 7.56 6.41 -30.89
C PRO A 15 7.71 5.67 -29.55
N LEU A 16 8.82 5.96 -28.84
CA LEU A 16 8.99 5.58 -27.44
C LEU A 16 7.73 5.99 -26.69
N ASN A 17 7.09 5.00 -26.07
CA ASN A 17 6.00 5.23 -25.13
C ASN A 17 6.51 6.24 -24.10
N PRO A 18 5.80 7.36 -23.83
CA PRO A 18 6.26 8.32 -22.86
C PRO A 18 6.46 7.61 -21.51
N ASP A 19 7.54 7.96 -20.83
CA ASP A 19 7.91 7.47 -19.50
C ASP A 19 6.67 7.25 -18.62
N PRO A 20 6.59 6.16 -17.84
CA PRO A 20 5.57 6.03 -16.83
C PRO A 20 5.71 7.22 -15.89
N GLN A 21 4.84 8.22 -16.06
CA GLN A 21 4.70 9.34 -15.16
C GLN A 21 4.59 8.75 -13.74
N PRO A 22 5.35 9.25 -12.75
CA PRO A 22 5.12 8.87 -11.37
C PRO A 22 3.67 9.25 -11.06
N ARG A 23 2.80 8.24 -10.98
CA ARG A 23 1.42 8.42 -10.50
C ARG A 23 1.56 9.16 -9.18
N ARG A 24 0.77 10.22 -8.94
CA ARG A 24 0.91 11.07 -7.75
C ARG A 24 0.09 10.47 -6.60
N PRO A 25 0.65 9.65 -5.69
CA PRO A 25 -0.14 9.00 -4.63
C PRO A 25 -0.51 9.93 -3.47
N LEU A 26 0.13 11.10 -3.35
CA LEU A 26 0.03 11.92 -2.13
C LEU A 26 -1.04 13.02 -2.16
N GLN A 27 -1.63 13.33 -3.31
CA GLN A 27 -2.68 14.36 -3.37
C GLN A 27 -3.98 13.87 -2.73
N ASP A 28 -4.23 12.56 -2.75
CA ASP A 28 -5.44 11.95 -2.23
C ASP A 28 -5.36 11.54 -0.74
N LEU A 29 -4.26 11.86 -0.04
CA LEU A 29 -4.15 11.72 1.42
C LEU A 29 -4.18 13.08 2.15
N GLN A 30 -4.41 14.18 1.41
CA GLN A 30 -4.55 15.52 1.98
C GLN A 30 -5.77 15.66 2.91
N TRP A 31 -6.71 14.71 2.85
CA TRP A 31 -7.97 14.73 3.63
C TRP A 31 -7.82 14.30 5.09
N LEU A 32 -6.78 13.54 5.43
CA LEU A 32 -6.46 13.31 6.82
C LEU A 32 -5.58 14.48 7.27
N THR A 33 -6.10 15.29 8.17
CA THR A 33 -5.40 16.34 8.93
C THR A 33 -4.38 15.71 9.88
N MET A 34 -3.49 14.89 9.33
CA MET A 34 -2.55 14.08 10.08
C MET A 34 -1.43 14.95 10.67
N PRO A 35 -0.89 14.52 11.83
CA PRO A 35 0.33 15.08 12.38
C PRO A 35 1.45 15.14 11.33
N PRO A 36 2.26 16.22 11.28
CA PRO A 36 3.32 16.38 10.28
C PRO A 36 4.28 15.19 10.20
N ARG A 37 4.58 14.56 11.34
CA ARG A 37 5.47 13.39 11.42
C ARG A 37 4.91 12.20 10.64
N MET A 38 3.62 11.91 10.78
CA MET A 38 2.96 10.79 10.10
C MET A 38 2.93 11.01 8.59
N ARG A 39 2.62 12.25 8.15
CA ARG A 39 2.69 12.64 6.72
C ARG A 39 4.09 12.46 6.14
N HIS A 40 5.12 12.84 6.90
CA HIS A 40 6.50 12.68 6.45
C HIS A 40 6.88 11.22 6.27
N ILE A 41 6.48 10.34 7.20
CA ILE A 41 6.72 8.91 7.10
C ILE A 41 6.02 8.31 5.88
N ILE A 42 4.74 8.64 5.66
CA ILE A 42 3.97 8.18 4.49
C ILE A 42 4.66 8.61 3.18
N GLY A 43 5.10 9.87 3.09
CA GLY A 43 5.84 10.36 1.93
C GLY A 43 7.12 9.57 1.66
N ARG A 44 7.84 9.17 2.72
CA ARG A 44 9.08 8.38 2.61
C ARG A 44 8.79 6.93 2.23
N MET A 45 7.71 6.34 2.74
CA MET A 45 7.24 5.01 2.31
C MET A 45 6.87 4.99 0.83
N HIS A 46 6.18 6.03 0.33
CA HIS A 46 5.90 6.18 -1.09
C HIS A 46 7.16 6.30 -1.93
N TYR A 47 8.08 7.15 -1.50
CA TYR A 47 9.37 7.30 -2.17
C TYR A 47 10.12 5.97 -2.26
N TYR A 48 10.17 5.20 -1.17
CA TYR A 48 10.79 3.88 -1.16
C TYR A 48 10.11 2.90 -2.13
N ASN A 49 8.78 2.85 -2.16
CA ASN A 49 8.04 1.99 -3.09
C ASN A 49 8.33 2.36 -4.55
N GLN A 50 8.40 3.65 -4.87
CA GLN A 50 8.78 4.12 -6.21
C GLN A 50 10.22 3.74 -6.55
N LEU A 51 11.14 3.91 -5.60
CA LEU A 51 12.55 3.53 -5.77
C LEU A 51 12.69 2.04 -6.09
N ILE A 52 11.99 1.17 -5.35
CA ILE A 52 11.95 -0.27 -5.62
C ILE A 52 11.32 -0.56 -6.99
N ALA A 53 10.21 0.09 -7.33
CA ALA A 53 9.57 -0.10 -8.63
C ALA A 53 10.49 0.27 -9.80
N CYS A 54 11.19 1.40 -9.71
CA CYS A 54 12.18 1.82 -10.70
C CYS A 54 13.35 0.83 -10.80
N TYR A 55 13.82 0.29 -9.68
CA TYR A 55 14.85 -0.74 -9.68
C TYR A 55 14.39 -2.03 -10.37
N LEU A 56 13.21 -2.54 -10.00
CA LEU A 56 12.64 -3.75 -10.60
C LEU A 56 12.33 -3.59 -12.09
N ALA A 57 12.00 -2.37 -12.54
CA ALA A 57 11.81 -2.05 -13.95
C ALA A 57 13.13 -1.93 -14.74
N GLY A 58 14.28 -2.05 -14.07
CA GLY A 58 15.60 -1.89 -14.69
C GLY A 58 15.98 -0.44 -14.98
N SER A 59 15.21 0.54 -14.49
CA SER A 59 15.51 1.98 -14.67
C SER A 59 16.68 2.46 -13.81
N ILE A 60 17.15 1.64 -12.87
CA ILE A 60 18.32 1.89 -12.04
C ILE A 60 19.38 0.84 -12.37
N GLU A 61 20.30 1.18 -13.28
CA GLU A 61 21.33 0.26 -13.78
C GLU A 61 22.35 -0.15 -12.70
N THR A 62 22.67 0.77 -11.78
CA THR A 62 23.63 0.54 -10.68
C THR A 62 23.06 1.02 -9.35
N PRO A 63 22.22 0.21 -8.68
CA PRO A 63 21.61 0.61 -7.42
C PRO A 63 22.67 0.71 -6.31
N HIS A 64 22.77 1.88 -5.68
CA HIS A 64 23.48 2.01 -4.42
C HIS A 64 22.65 1.39 -3.30
N MET A 65 22.88 0.12 -2.99
CA MET A 65 22.09 -0.65 -2.01
C MET A 65 21.99 0.02 -0.63
N ALA A 66 23.04 0.76 -0.22
CA ALA A 66 23.03 1.57 0.99
C ALA A 66 21.84 2.55 1.06
N ILE A 67 21.44 3.13 -0.07
CA ILE A 67 20.28 4.04 -0.12
C ILE A 67 19.00 3.27 0.25
N PHE A 68 18.80 2.08 -0.33
CA PHE A 68 17.61 1.25 -0.05
C PHE A 68 17.58 0.84 1.42
N GLU A 69 18.71 0.39 1.96
CA GLU A 69 18.84 0.00 3.36
C GLU A 69 18.57 1.17 4.30
N ASP A 70 19.13 2.35 4.02
CA ASP A 70 18.92 3.57 4.82
C ASP A 70 17.46 4.03 4.79
N GLN A 71 16.83 4.03 3.60
CA GLN A 71 15.40 4.35 3.49
C GLN A 71 14.55 3.40 4.31
N ARG A 72 14.79 2.08 4.15
CA ARG A 72 14.05 1.03 4.84
C ARG A 72 14.21 1.12 6.36
N ASN A 73 15.44 1.27 6.84
CA ASN A 73 15.75 1.35 8.27
C ASN A 73 15.18 2.64 8.89
N TRP A 74 15.28 3.76 8.17
CA TRP A 74 14.68 5.02 8.61
C TRP A 74 13.16 4.92 8.73
N ILE A 75 12.48 4.32 7.75
CA ILE A 75 11.02 4.12 7.76
C ILE A 75 10.62 3.27 8.97
N GLN A 76 11.26 2.10 9.13
CA GLN A 76 10.95 1.18 10.23
C GLN A 76 11.13 1.86 11.59
N ARG A 77 12.28 2.50 11.82
CA ARG A 77 12.55 3.24 13.05
C ARG A 77 11.51 4.33 13.29
N SER A 78 11.19 5.11 12.27
CA SER A 78 10.26 6.24 12.40
C SER A 78 8.84 5.77 12.71
N LEU A 79 8.41 4.63 12.17
CA LEU A 79 7.12 4.00 12.49
C LEU A 79 7.07 3.46 13.92
N LEU A 80 8.15 2.84 14.39
CA LEU A 80 8.25 2.33 15.77
C LEU A 80 8.29 3.46 16.81
N GLU A 81 8.80 4.63 16.43
CA GLU A 81 8.81 5.83 17.26
C GLU A 81 7.53 6.68 17.11
N LEU A 82 6.53 6.25 16.33
CA LEU A 82 5.26 6.96 16.29
C LEU A 82 4.57 6.82 17.66
N PRO A 83 4.23 7.93 18.32
CA PRO A 83 3.54 7.90 19.61
C PRO A 83 2.16 7.28 19.48
N TYR A 84 1.66 6.73 20.58
CA TYR A 84 0.22 6.46 20.73
C TYR A 84 -0.54 7.79 20.77
N PHE A 85 -1.83 7.79 20.42
CA PHE A 85 -2.60 9.04 20.40
C PHE A 85 -2.56 9.79 21.74
N ASP A 86 -2.61 9.06 22.85
CA ASP A 86 -2.61 9.61 24.21
C ASP A 86 -1.29 10.36 24.55
N GLU A 87 -0.23 10.15 23.77
CA GLU A 87 1.07 10.81 23.89
C GLU A 87 1.23 11.99 22.90
N VAL A 88 0.25 12.20 22.01
CA VAL A 88 0.27 13.30 21.05
C VAL A 88 -0.38 14.53 21.67
N VAL A 89 0.30 15.68 21.54
CA VAL A 89 -0.32 16.97 21.83
C VAL A 89 -1.20 17.33 20.62
N VAL A 90 -2.51 17.06 20.74
CA VAL A 90 -3.52 17.40 19.73
C VAL A 90 -4.36 18.55 20.24
N GLU A 91 -4.75 19.45 19.35
CA GLU A 91 -5.77 20.46 19.64
C GLU A 91 -7.09 19.76 20.02
N PRO A 92 -7.77 20.14 21.11
CA PRO A 92 -8.98 19.44 21.61
C PRO A 92 -10.11 19.29 20.59
N ASP A 93 -10.23 20.24 19.65
CA ASP A 93 -11.24 20.27 18.58
C ASP A 93 -10.63 19.99 17.19
N GLY A 94 -9.46 19.34 17.17
CA GLY A 94 -8.78 18.98 15.93
C GLY A 94 -9.58 17.97 15.11
N PRO A 95 -9.61 18.09 13.77
CA PRO A 95 -10.29 17.14 12.88
C PRO A 95 -9.66 15.73 12.83
N PHE A 96 -8.59 15.48 13.58
CA PHE A 96 -7.87 14.21 13.60
C PHE A 96 -8.14 13.50 14.92
N SER A 97 -8.98 12.47 14.88
CA SER A 97 -9.43 11.77 16.08
C SER A 97 -8.42 10.74 16.58
N ARG A 98 -8.63 10.26 17.81
CA ARG A 98 -7.91 9.09 18.36
C ARG A 98 -8.01 7.89 17.44
N PHE A 99 -9.19 7.70 16.88
CA PHE A 99 -9.50 6.61 15.98
C PHE A 99 -8.65 6.68 14.71
N ASP A 100 -8.63 7.84 14.04
CA ASP A 100 -7.86 8.06 12.82
C ASP A 100 -6.35 7.82 13.04
N HIS A 101 -5.84 8.33 14.16
CA HIS A 101 -4.43 8.17 14.52
C HIS A 101 -4.04 6.71 14.66
N GLU A 102 -4.80 5.94 15.45
CA GLU A 102 -4.49 4.53 15.69
C GLU A 102 -4.72 3.69 14.43
N ALA A 103 -5.74 3.98 13.64
CA ALA A 103 -6.01 3.31 12.37
C ALA A 103 -4.84 3.48 11.38
N VAL A 104 -4.36 4.71 11.21
CA VAL A 104 -3.24 5.02 10.33
C VAL A 104 -1.95 4.41 10.89
N ARG A 105 -1.65 4.59 12.17
CA ARG A 105 -0.45 4.04 12.80
C ARG A 105 -0.37 2.51 12.66
N ALA A 106 -1.45 1.80 12.98
CA ALA A 106 -1.52 0.35 12.86
C ALA A 106 -1.36 -0.12 11.40
N SER A 107 -2.06 0.53 10.47
CA SER A 107 -2.01 0.16 9.05
C SER A 107 -0.64 0.41 8.42
N LEU A 108 0.04 1.51 8.78
CA LEU A 108 1.40 1.79 8.30
C LEU A 108 2.42 0.78 8.83
N LEU A 109 2.32 0.40 10.11
CA LEU A 109 3.14 -0.68 10.68
C LEU A 109 2.90 -2.00 9.96
N PHE A 110 1.64 -2.33 9.71
CA PHE A 110 1.26 -3.54 8.99
C PHE A 110 1.87 -3.58 7.59
N TYR A 111 1.68 -2.50 6.82
CA TYR A 111 2.24 -2.35 5.48
C TYR A 111 3.77 -2.46 5.50
N SER A 112 4.42 -1.79 6.46
CA SER A 112 5.87 -1.84 6.59
C SER A 112 6.36 -3.27 6.77
N TYR A 113 5.72 -4.07 7.63
CA TYR A 113 6.13 -5.45 7.84
C TYR A 113 5.81 -6.38 6.68
N LEU A 114 4.78 -6.09 5.88
CA LEU A 114 4.48 -6.89 4.68
C LEU A 114 5.41 -6.55 3.51
N VAL A 115 5.71 -5.27 3.30
CA VAL A 115 6.29 -4.78 2.03
C VAL A 115 7.69 -4.21 2.19
N ILE A 116 7.91 -3.32 3.16
CA ILE A 116 9.14 -2.51 3.23
C ILE A 116 10.24 -3.25 4.00
N PHE A 117 9.90 -3.76 5.17
CA PHE A 117 10.75 -4.56 6.03
C PHE A 117 10.07 -5.93 6.25
N PRO A 118 10.11 -6.83 5.25
CA PRO A 118 9.41 -8.10 5.31
C PRO A 118 9.90 -8.96 6.48
N ILE A 119 9.03 -9.19 7.47
CA ILE A 119 9.31 -10.11 8.58
C ILE A 119 8.58 -11.44 8.32
N PRO A 120 9.23 -12.61 8.50
CA PRO A 120 8.57 -13.89 8.39
C PRO A 120 7.37 -14.00 9.34
N PHE A 121 6.24 -14.53 8.85
CA PHE A 121 5.01 -14.67 9.64
C PHE A 121 5.21 -15.44 10.95
N ALA A 122 6.10 -16.44 10.96
CA ALA A 122 6.38 -17.26 12.14
C ALA A 122 6.99 -16.51 13.34
N TYR A 123 7.54 -15.31 13.13
CA TYR A 123 8.26 -14.54 14.16
C TYR A 123 7.77 -13.10 14.30
N SER A 124 6.63 -12.79 13.69
CA SER A 124 6.20 -11.42 13.46
C SER A 124 5.12 -10.97 14.46
N PRO A 125 5.05 -9.66 14.77
CA PRO A 125 3.93 -9.08 15.52
C PRO A 125 2.58 -9.08 14.75
N TYR A 126 2.44 -9.79 13.62
CA TYR A 126 1.23 -9.75 12.79
C TYR A 126 -0.04 -10.07 13.57
N ASP A 127 -0.04 -11.05 14.47
CA ASP A 127 -1.26 -11.39 15.23
C ASP A 127 -1.71 -10.25 16.15
N ARG A 128 -0.76 -9.61 16.83
CA ARG A 128 -1.06 -8.45 17.69
C ARG A 128 -1.49 -7.25 16.85
N LEU A 129 -0.80 -6.97 15.74
CA LEU A 129 -1.15 -5.88 14.84
C LEU A 129 -2.51 -6.10 14.16
N ARG A 130 -2.82 -7.35 13.81
CA ARG A 130 -4.13 -7.75 13.31
C ARG A 130 -5.20 -7.49 14.36
N GLN A 131 -5.03 -7.97 15.59
CA GLN A 131 -6.01 -7.75 16.65
C GLN A 131 -6.27 -6.27 16.89
N LEU A 132 -5.21 -5.44 16.87
CA LEU A 132 -5.33 -3.99 16.95
C LEU A 132 -6.11 -3.43 15.75
N LEU A 133 -5.72 -3.80 14.53
CA LEU A 133 -6.36 -3.30 13.32
C LEU A 133 -7.82 -3.75 13.22
N MET A 134 -8.13 -4.99 13.60
CA MET A 134 -9.51 -5.49 13.67
C MET A 134 -10.32 -4.79 14.74
N GLY A 135 -9.77 -4.56 15.93
CA GLY A 135 -10.45 -3.81 16.98
C GLY A 135 -10.81 -2.39 16.53
N ILE A 136 -9.94 -1.76 15.74
CA ILE A 136 -10.19 -0.46 15.12
C ILE A 136 -11.25 -0.59 14.01
N LEU A 137 -11.10 -1.52 13.08
CA LEU A 137 -12.00 -1.63 11.92
C LEU A 137 -13.41 -2.12 12.27
N MET A 138 -13.59 -2.79 13.40
CA MET A 138 -14.89 -3.24 13.91
C MET A 138 -15.62 -2.18 14.74
N ASP A 139 -14.94 -1.08 15.08
CA ASP A 139 -15.56 0.06 15.75
C ASP A 139 -16.46 0.83 14.78
N GLU A 140 -17.56 1.42 15.28
CA GLU A 140 -18.48 2.22 14.46
C GLU A 140 -17.77 3.42 13.81
N GLY A 141 -16.70 3.92 14.43
CA GLY A 141 -15.86 4.98 13.90
C GLY A 141 -15.19 4.65 12.56
N ALA A 142 -15.03 3.36 12.22
CA ALA A 142 -14.43 2.92 10.96
C ALA A 142 -15.20 3.42 9.73
N GLN A 143 -16.51 3.62 9.85
CA GLN A 143 -17.36 4.11 8.75
C GLN A 143 -17.04 5.56 8.36
N ASN A 144 -16.39 6.31 9.24
CA ASN A 144 -15.99 7.69 8.99
C ASN A 144 -14.64 7.79 8.25
N LEU A 145 -13.91 6.68 8.12
CA LEU A 145 -12.66 6.66 7.37
C LEU A 145 -12.93 6.84 5.88
N PRO A 146 -12.06 7.55 5.15
CA PRO A 146 -12.15 7.60 3.70
C PRO A 146 -12.12 6.19 3.12
N GLN A 147 -13.06 5.90 2.23
CA GLN A 147 -13.22 4.57 1.61
C GLN A 147 -11.90 3.99 1.06
N PRO A 148 -11.02 4.75 0.35
CA PRO A 148 -9.77 4.19 -0.13
C PRO A 148 -8.86 3.69 1.00
N PHE A 149 -8.78 4.45 2.09
CA PHE A 149 -8.00 4.08 3.26
C PHE A 149 -8.60 2.88 3.99
N LEU A 150 -9.92 2.85 4.16
CA LEU A 150 -10.61 1.73 4.78
C LEU A 150 -10.36 0.43 4.01
N LEU A 151 -10.57 0.44 2.68
CA LEU A 151 -10.31 -0.72 1.82
C LEU A 151 -8.84 -1.14 1.88
N TRP A 152 -7.92 -0.18 1.87
CA TRP A 152 -6.50 -0.46 2.01
C TRP A 152 -6.16 -1.11 3.35
N ALA A 153 -6.63 -0.57 4.47
CA ALA A 153 -6.41 -1.11 5.81
C ALA A 153 -7.01 -2.52 5.96
N VAL A 154 -8.24 -2.72 5.50
CA VAL A 154 -8.91 -4.03 5.45
C VAL A 154 -8.10 -5.03 4.61
N SER A 155 -7.55 -4.60 3.45
CA SER A 155 -6.68 -5.45 2.63
C SER A 155 -5.49 -5.99 3.41
N LEU A 156 -4.80 -5.11 4.14
CA LEU A 156 -3.61 -5.48 4.90
C LEU A 156 -3.95 -6.49 6.00
N GLY A 157 -5.06 -6.26 6.70
CA GLY A 157 -5.62 -7.21 7.65
C GLY A 157 -5.94 -8.55 6.98
N ALA A 158 -6.66 -8.54 5.85
CA ALA A 158 -7.10 -9.75 5.17
C ALA A 158 -5.94 -10.62 4.66
N ILE A 159 -4.84 -10.02 4.18
CA ILE A 159 -3.62 -10.73 3.76
C ILE A 159 -3.08 -11.61 4.89
N SER A 160 -3.29 -11.18 6.13
CA SER A 160 -2.79 -11.91 7.28
C SER A 160 -3.79 -12.94 7.82
N GLU A 161 -5.10 -12.79 7.62
CA GLU A 161 -6.15 -13.78 7.98
C GLU A 161 -7.50 -13.44 7.32
N ILE A 162 -8.18 -14.47 6.84
CA ILE A 162 -9.35 -14.41 5.94
C ILE A 162 -10.62 -13.81 6.57
N GLN A 163 -10.72 -13.75 7.90
CA GLN A 163 -11.97 -13.42 8.62
C GLN A 163 -12.45 -11.95 8.45
N ILE A 164 -11.62 -11.07 7.90
CA ILE A 164 -11.90 -9.61 7.79
C ILE A 164 -12.75 -9.27 6.54
N LEU A 165 -13.02 -10.25 5.67
CA LEU A 165 -13.69 -10.07 4.38
C LEU A 165 -15.16 -9.66 4.44
N GLY A 166 -15.83 -9.77 5.60
CA GLY A 166 -17.24 -9.39 5.75
C GLY A 166 -17.52 -7.92 5.37
N HIS A 167 -16.54 -7.02 5.54
CA HIS A 167 -16.66 -5.62 5.16
C HIS A 167 -16.41 -5.32 3.67
N LEU A 168 -15.90 -6.29 2.90
CA LEU A 168 -15.62 -6.16 1.46
C LEU A 168 -16.79 -6.65 0.58
N GLN A 169 -17.75 -7.38 1.16
CA GLN A 169 -18.83 -8.03 0.41
C GLN A 169 -19.81 -7.04 -0.25
N ASP A 170 -19.98 -5.83 0.30
CA ASP A 170 -20.85 -4.81 -0.29
C ASP A 170 -20.19 -4.07 -1.48
N SER A 171 -18.88 -4.25 -1.70
CA SER A 171 -18.16 -3.69 -2.84
C SER A 171 -17.97 -4.73 -3.95
N GLN A 172 -19.07 -5.18 -4.57
CA GLN A 172 -19.04 -6.00 -5.80
C GLN A 172 -18.53 -5.18 -7.01
N GLN A 173 -17.25 -4.84 -7.00
CA GLN A 173 -16.58 -4.16 -8.10
C GLN A 173 -15.44 -5.05 -8.60
N CYS A 174 -15.21 -5.06 -9.91
CA CYS A 174 -14.24 -5.96 -10.50
C CYS A 174 -12.86 -5.75 -9.86
N TRP A 175 -12.01 -6.78 -9.82
CA TRP A 175 -10.66 -6.73 -9.21
C TRP A 175 -9.87 -5.47 -9.59
N ASN A 176 -10.02 -5.00 -10.84
CA ASN A 176 -9.33 -3.81 -11.33
C ASN A 176 -9.81 -2.52 -10.67
N ASP A 177 -11.11 -2.38 -10.41
CA ASP A 177 -11.69 -1.21 -9.74
C ASP A 177 -11.20 -1.18 -8.29
N TYR A 178 -11.32 -2.30 -7.59
CA TYR A 178 -10.78 -2.47 -6.24
C TYR A 178 -9.28 -2.13 -6.18
N LYS A 179 -8.50 -2.70 -7.11
CA LYS A 179 -7.06 -2.49 -7.19
C LYS A 179 -6.73 -1.02 -7.42
N SER A 180 -7.48 -0.33 -8.28
CA SER A 180 -7.28 1.10 -8.55
C SER A 180 -7.48 1.94 -7.28
N VAL A 181 -8.45 1.57 -6.43
CA VAL A 181 -8.74 2.26 -5.18
C VAL A 181 -7.62 2.04 -4.16
N VAL A 182 -7.21 0.81 -3.89
CA VAL A 182 -6.13 0.55 -2.90
C VAL A 182 -4.77 1.07 -3.37
N GLN A 183 -4.54 1.13 -4.69
CA GLN A 183 -3.35 1.74 -5.29
C GLN A 183 -3.28 3.27 -5.08
N SER A 184 -4.43 3.94 -4.90
CA SER A 184 -4.46 5.38 -4.59
C SER A 184 -3.86 5.68 -3.21
N VAL A 185 -3.92 4.73 -2.28
CA VAL A 185 -3.35 4.87 -0.94
C VAL A 185 -1.89 4.45 -0.94
N MET A 186 -1.57 3.16 -1.06
CA MET A 186 -0.20 2.66 -1.14
C MET A 186 -0.20 1.18 -1.51
N TRP A 187 0.33 0.80 -2.66
CA TRP A 187 0.27 -0.60 -3.08
C TRP A 187 1.51 -1.02 -3.85
N GLN A 188 1.97 -2.23 -3.60
CA GLN A 188 3.09 -2.83 -4.32
C GLN A 188 2.58 -4.12 -4.96
N ASP A 189 2.37 -4.06 -6.28
CA ASP A 189 1.77 -5.14 -7.07
C ASP A 189 2.47 -6.49 -6.88
N SER A 190 3.81 -6.54 -7.02
CA SER A 190 4.59 -7.77 -6.91
C SER A 190 4.57 -8.43 -5.53
N VAL A 191 4.28 -7.67 -4.47
CA VAL A 191 4.21 -8.19 -3.09
C VAL A 191 2.77 -8.54 -2.72
N LEU A 192 1.81 -7.64 -2.94
CA LEU A 192 0.47 -7.75 -2.37
C LEU A 192 -0.54 -8.44 -3.31
N ASP A 193 -0.39 -8.34 -4.63
CA ASP A 193 -1.32 -8.98 -5.57
C ASP A 193 -1.41 -10.51 -5.37
N PRO A 194 -0.29 -11.26 -5.22
CA PRO A 194 -0.36 -12.71 -5.09
C PRO A 194 -1.15 -13.18 -3.87
N PHE A 195 -1.20 -12.39 -2.80
CA PHE A 195 -1.99 -12.68 -1.61
C PHE A 195 -3.45 -12.27 -1.80
N MET A 196 -3.69 -11.02 -2.20
CA MET A 196 -5.06 -10.51 -2.30
C MET A 196 -5.86 -11.11 -3.45
N GLN A 197 -5.24 -11.48 -4.57
CA GLN A 197 -5.97 -12.19 -5.63
C GLN A 197 -6.45 -13.56 -5.15
N ARG A 198 -5.65 -14.29 -4.36
CA ARG A 198 -6.08 -15.58 -3.80
C ARG A 198 -7.27 -15.40 -2.87
N ILE A 199 -7.20 -14.39 -2.00
CA ILE A 199 -8.29 -14.06 -1.07
C ILE A 199 -9.55 -13.63 -1.83
N TRP A 200 -9.39 -12.78 -2.85
CA TRP A 200 -10.47 -12.30 -3.71
C TRP A 200 -11.18 -13.47 -4.42
N LEU A 201 -10.42 -14.36 -5.04
CA LEU A 201 -10.97 -15.54 -5.73
C LEU A 201 -11.66 -16.51 -4.77
N ALA A 202 -11.12 -16.70 -3.56
CA ALA A 202 -11.64 -17.66 -2.60
C ALA A 202 -12.90 -17.21 -1.86
N HIS A 203 -13.12 -15.90 -1.69
CA HIS A 203 -14.15 -15.37 -0.78
C HIS A 203 -15.05 -14.29 -1.36
N ILE A 204 -14.63 -13.59 -2.42
CA ILE A 204 -15.41 -12.49 -3.00
C ILE A 204 -16.13 -12.95 -4.27
N LEU A 205 -15.56 -13.89 -5.03
CA LEU A 205 -16.22 -14.52 -6.19
C LEU A 205 -16.94 -15.84 -5.87
N ALA A 206 -16.78 -16.36 -4.66
CA ALA A 206 -17.41 -17.62 -4.23
C ALA A 206 -18.81 -17.43 -3.63
N VAL A 207 -19.31 -16.19 -3.58
CA VAL A 207 -20.65 -15.77 -3.15
C VAL A 207 -21.42 -15.28 -4.37
#